data_AF-A0A7S1XHY9-F1
#
_entry.id   AF-A0A7S1XHY9-F1
#
_cell.length_a   1.000
_cell.length_b   1.000
_cell.length_c   1.000
_cell.angle_alpha   90.00
_cell.angle_beta   90.00
_cell.angle_gamma   90.00
#
_symmetry.space_group_name_H-M   'P 1'
#
loop_
_entity.id
_entity.type
_entity.pdbx_description
1 polymer ?
#
loop_
_entity_poly.entity_id
_entity_poly.type
_entity_poly.pdbx_seq_one_letter_code
_entity_poly.pdbx_strand_id
1 'polypeptide(L)'
;MTNITDMLVRICSGAQYEDDIECRESCLNVLEALASQRSPILASKAPMILDAADAALRYDPNYVGGDEDDEDLELACDDAEADIGDEGEGWSGSDYSDDADASWKVRRAAVKVCAAVTSAGVLSLNHCIERIGLPLISRANERDETVRVEIFAALEILFSTIAGDREAHLDTPSDEVMADAYTEARHNENSTVVVDGLNAVRARLPLLVRRLRPALTSRSSSIAAGALKLWRALILCLPHDIAPLLQQLVPALVTMSKECAIESRVQILAVISAYISGRTPLCEQ
;
A
#
# COMPACT_ATOMS: atom_id res chain seq x y z
N MET A 1 -27.39 -9.49 7.52
CA MET A 1 -26.02 -9.14 7.12
C MET A 1 -25.56 -9.91 5.88
N THR A 2 -25.69 -11.25 5.81
CA THR A 2 -25.21 -12.07 4.68
C THR A 2 -25.69 -11.58 3.30
N ASN A 3 -26.99 -11.26 3.17
CA ASN A 3 -27.57 -10.77 1.92
C ASN A 3 -27.07 -9.36 1.53
N ILE A 4 -26.71 -8.53 2.53
CA ILE A 4 -26.26 -7.16 2.29
C ILE A 4 -24.83 -7.15 1.72
N THR A 5 -23.90 -7.91 2.30
CA THR A 5 -22.53 -7.99 1.78
C THR A 5 -22.49 -8.55 0.35
N ASP A 6 -23.28 -9.58 0.08
CA ASP A 6 -23.37 -10.18 -1.26
C ASP A 6 -23.97 -9.19 -2.29
N MET A 7 -24.96 -8.39 -1.88
CA MET A 7 -25.52 -7.31 -2.72
C MET A 7 -24.50 -6.21 -3.01
N LEU A 8 -23.78 -5.74 -1.98
CA LEU A 8 -22.77 -4.69 -2.13
C LEU A 8 -21.64 -5.13 -3.07
N VAL A 9 -21.14 -6.36 -2.91
CA VAL A 9 -20.11 -6.93 -3.79
C VAL A 9 -20.58 -6.99 -5.25
N ARG A 10 -21.84 -7.40 -5.48
CA ARG A 10 -22.42 -7.40 -6.83
C ARG A 10 -22.52 -6.01 -7.44
N ILE A 11 -22.73 -4.97 -6.63
CA ILE A 11 -22.76 -3.59 -7.13
C ILE A 11 -21.35 -3.12 -7.47
N CYS A 12 -20.36 -3.38 -6.61
CA CYS A 12 -18.98 -2.95 -6.84
C CYS A 12 -18.33 -3.55 -8.11
N SER A 13 -18.70 -4.78 -8.45
CA SER A 13 -18.07 -5.57 -9.52
C SER A 13 -18.99 -5.90 -10.71
N GLY A 14 -20.26 -5.50 -10.65
CA GLY A 14 -21.24 -5.79 -11.70
C GLY A 14 -21.10 -4.84 -12.88
N ALA A 15 -21.00 -5.38 -14.10
CA ALA A 15 -20.92 -4.60 -15.34
C ALA A 15 -22.09 -3.63 -15.51
N GLN A 16 -23.27 -3.96 -14.98
CA GLN A 16 -24.44 -3.10 -15.02
C GLN A 16 -24.34 -1.81 -14.17
N TYR A 17 -23.31 -1.71 -13.32
CA TYR A 17 -23.05 -0.54 -12.46
C TYR A 17 -21.73 0.12 -12.79
N GLU A 18 -21.06 -0.27 -13.88
CA GLU A 18 -19.71 0.17 -14.20
C GLU A 18 -19.60 1.70 -14.29
N ASP A 19 -20.61 2.33 -14.92
CA ASP A 19 -20.74 3.78 -15.10
C ASP A 19 -21.23 4.52 -13.84
N ASP A 20 -21.80 3.81 -12.86
CA ASP A 20 -22.32 4.40 -11.61
C ASP A 20 -21.23 4.50 -10.54
N ILE A 21 -20.30 5.43 -10.77
CA ILE A 21 -19.12 5.67 -9.91
C ILE A 21 -19.54 5.99 -8.47
N GLU A 22 -20.59 6.81 -8.28
CA GLU A 22 -21.05 7.23 -6.95
C GLU A 22 -21.63 6.06 -6.15
N CYS A 23 -22.41 5.19 -6.79
CA CYS A 23 -22.95 4.00 -6.15
C CYS A 23 -21.84 2.99 -5.82
N ARG A 24 -20.87 2.80 -6.72
CA ARG A 24 -19.71 1.92 -6.48
C ARG A 24 -18.84 2.43 -5.34
N GLU A 25 -18.51 3.72 -5.31
CA GLU A 25 -17.77 4.35 -4.20
C GLU A 25 -18.54 4.18 -2.88
N SER A 26 -19.84 4.46 -2.87
CA SER A 26 -20.68 4.32 -1.67
C SER A 26 -20.72 2.88 -1.16
N CYS A 27 -20.85 1.90 -2.06
CA CYS A 27 -20.82 0.49 -1.70
C CYS A 27 -19.46 0.07 -1.11
N LEU A 28 -18.36 0.53 -1.70
CA LEU A 28 -17.01 0.27 -1.18
C LEU A 28 -16.80 0.91 0.20
N ASN A 29 -17.28 2.13 0.43
CA ASN A 29 -17.21 2.78 1.74
C ASN A 29 -18.01 2.00 2.81
N VAL A 30 -19.16 1.43 2.44
CA VAL A 30 -19.92 0.54 3.34
C VAL A 30 -19.14 -0.75 3.61
N LEU A 31 -18.49 -1.33 2.59
CA LEU A 31 -17.63 -2.51 2.76
C LEU A 31 -16.41 -2.21 3.63
N GLU A 32 -15.81 -1.03 3.53
CA GLU A 32 -14.71 -0.58 4.41
C GLU A 32 -15.18 -0.50 5.87
N ALA A 33 -16.32 0.15 6.12
CA ALA A 33 -16.91 0.27 7.44
C ALA A 33 -17.28 -1.09 8.03
N LEU A 34 -17.77 -2.02 7.21
CA LEU A 34 -18.01 -3.40 7.61
C LEU A 34 -16.69 -4.10 7.91
N ALA A 35 -15.72 -4.11 7.00
CA ALA A 35 -14.43 -4.79 7.17
C ALA A 35 -13.67 -4.33 8.42
N SER A 36 -13.81 -3.06 8.80
CA SER A 36 -13.23 -2.51 10.04
C SER A 36 -13.79 -3.14 11.32
N GLN A 37 -14.95 -3.80 11.26
CA GLN A 37 -15.52 -4.52 12.39
C GLN A 37 -14.84 -5.89 12.54
N ARG A 38 -14.27 -6.14 13.72
CA ARG A 38 -13.67 -7.42 14.10
C ARG A 38 -14.76 -8.46 14.41
N SER A 39 -15.41 -8.98 13.36
CA SER A 39 -16.50 -9.95 13.47
C SER A 39 -16.16 -11.28 12.78
N PRO A 40 -16.42 -12.44 13.41
CA PRO A 40 -16.24 -13.76 12.78
C PRO A 40 -17.04 -13.93 11.49
N ILE A 41 -18.22 -13.31 11.42
CA ILE A 41 -19.07 -13.33 10.22
C ILE A 41 -18.37 -12.62 9.05
N LEU A 42 -17.71 -11.49 9.34
CA LEU A 42 -16.99 -10.71 8.34
C LEU A 42 -15.68 -11.38 7.93
N ALA A 43 -15.00 -12.07 8.85
CA ALA A 43 -13.82 -12.88 8.51
C ALA A 43 -14.15 -13.92 7.42
N SER A 44 -15.29 -14.60 7.52
CA SER A 44 -15.73 -15.56 6.49
C SER A 44 -16.04 -14.93 5.12
N LYS A 45 -16.28 -13.62 5.08
CA LYS A 45 -16.61 -12.84 3.88
C LYS A 45 -15.43 -12.03 3.36
N ALA A 46 -14.33 -11.93 4.10
CA ALA A 46 -13.17 -11.15 3.73
C ALA A 46 -12.61 -11.50 2.33
N PRO A 47 -12.51 -12.78 1.91
CA PRO A 47 -12.06 -13.10 0.56
C PRO A 47 -12.94 -12.49 -0.54
N MET A 48 -14.27 -12.56 -0.37
CA MET A 48 -15.24 -12.00 -1.32
C MET A 48 -15.21 -10.46 -1.35
N ILE A 49 -14.98 -9.83 -0.19
CA ILE A 49 -14.79 -8.37 -0.11
C ILE A 49 -13.50 -7.97 -0.83
N LEU A 50 -12.42 -8.74 -0.67
CA LEU A 50 -11.15 -8.50 -1.36
C LEU A 50 -11.24 -8.74 -2.86
N ASP A 51 -12.05 -9.70 -3.33
CA ASP A 51 -12.31 -9.87 -4.77
C ASP A 51 -12.98 -8.62 -5.36
N ALA A 52 -13.94 -8.03 -4.64
CA ALA A 52 -14.60 -6.80 -5.06
C ALA A 52 -13.64 -5.61 -5.06
N ALA A 53 -12.79 -5.49 -4.05
CA ALA A 53 -11.76 -4.46 -3.98
C ALA A 53 -10.71 -4.61 -5.09
N ASP A 54 -10.24 -5.82 -5.39
CA ASP A 54 -9.28 -6.05 -6.49
C ASP A 54 -9.89 -5.68 -7.85
N ALA A 55 -11.15 -6.04 -8.10
CA ALA A 55 -11.87 -5.64 -9.30
C ALA A 55 -12.01 -4.10 -9.41
N ALA A 56 -12.38 -3.44 -8.31
CA ALA A 56 -12.49 -1.99 -8.26
C ALA A 56 -11.14 -1.28 -8.39
N LEU A 57 -10.06 -1.86 -7.89
CA LEU A 57 -8.70 -1.34 -8.00
C LEU A 57 -8.16 -1.42 -9.44
N ARG A 58 -8.60 -2.42 -10.21
CA ARG A 58 -8.27 -2.57 -11.64
C ARG A 58 -9.09 -1.67 -12.55
N TYR A 59 -10.14 -1.05 -12.04
CA TYR A 59 -11.02 -0.20 -12.82
C TYR A 59 -10.34 1.13 -13.18
N ASP A 60 -9.95 1.26 -14.43
CA ASP A 60 -9.34 2.46 -14.98
C ASP A 60 -9.75 2.62 -16.46
N PRO A 61 -10.92 3.24 -16.72
CA PRO A 61 -11.43 3.51 -18.06
C PRO A 61 -10.46 4.33 -18.93
N ASN A 62 -9.59 5.09 -18.27
CA ASN A 62 -8.61 5.97 -18.90
C ASN A 62 -7.18 5.38 -18.87
N TYR A 63 -7.06 4.08 -18.64
CA TYR A 63 -5.80 3.36 -18.73
C TYR A 63 -5.45 3.11 -20.20
N VAL A 64 -4.74 4.09 -20.79
CA VAL A 64 -4.04 3.89 -22.06
C VAL A 64 -2.79 3.07 -21.71
N GLY A 65 -2.89 1.76 -21.89
CA GLY A 65 -1.94 0.82 -21.29
C GLY A 65 -0.47 1.08 -21.60
N GLY A 66 0.35 0.79 -20.59
CA GLY A 66 1.81 0.80 -20.64
C GLY A 66 2.35 0.10 -19.39
N ASP A 67 1.91 -1.13 -19.13
CA ASP A 67 2.55 -2.03 -18.16
C ASP A 67 2.93 -3.32 -18.88
N GLU A 68 4.11 -3.33 -19.46
CA GLU A 68 4.97 -4.53 -19.49
C GLU A 68 6.37 -4.02 -19.21
N ASP A 69 6.83 -4.12 -17.96
CA ASP A 69 8.23 -4.19 -17.51
C ASP A 69 9.38 -3.52 -18.34
N ASP A 70 9.11 -2.46 -19.10
CA ASP A 70 10.08 -1.77 -19.96
C ASP A 70 10.50 -0.48 -19.26
N GLU A 71 11.70 -0.57 -18.69
CA GLU A 71 12.85 0.25 -19.07
C GLU A 71 12.52 1.60 -19.78
N ASP A 72 13.04 2.68 -19.22
CA ASP A 72 13.15 4.00 -19.87
C ASP A 72 11.89 4.85 -20.05
N LEU A 73 11.35 5.37 -18.95
CA LEU A 73 10.94 6.78 -18.93
C LEU A 73 11.41 7.43 -17.64
N GLU A 74 12.64 7.92 -17.66
CA GLU A 74 12.99 9.17 -16.97
C GLU A 74 12.05 10.27 -17.51
N LEU A 75 10.81 10.32 -17.02
CA LEU A 75 10.09 11.57 -16.96
C LEU A 75 10.75 12.38 -15.85
N ALA A 76 11.91 12.94 -16.20
CA ALA A 76 12.33 14.21 -15.68
C ALA A 76 11.11 15.12 -15.78
N CYS A 77 10.48 15.37 -14.64
CA CYS A 77 9.78 16.61 -14.41
C CYS A 77 10.84 17.72 -14.44
N ASP A 78 11.34 17.98 -15.65
CA ASP A 78 12.14 19.14 -15.96
C ASP A 78 11.12 20.29 -16.01
N ASP A 79 11.04 20.98 -14.87
CA ASP A 79 10.53 22.34 -14.74
C ASP A 79 11.50 23.27 -15.50
N ALA A 80 11.62 23.04 -16.81
CA ALA A 80 12.41 23.82 -17.74
C ALA A 80 11.46 24.82 -18.39
N GLU A 81 11.40 25.99 -17.76
CA GLU A 81 11.10 27.29 -18.36
C GLU A 81 11.35 27.32 -19.88
N ALA A 82 10.27 27.28 -20.67
CA ALA A 82 10.29 27.56 -22.10
C ALA A 82 9.17 28.55 -22.43
N ASP A 83 9.52 29.82 -22.28
CA ASP A 83 8.90 30.97 -22.94
C ASP A 83 8.92 30.76 -24.47
N ILE A 84 7.76 30.42 -25.05
CA ILE A 84 7.52 30.53 -26.49
C ILE A 84 6.12 31.13 -26.69
N GLY A 85 6.10 32.36 -27.21
CA GLY A 85 4.90 33.09 -27.53
C GLY A 85 4.17 32.61 -28.79
N ASP A 86 2.89 32.99 -28.79
CA ASP A 86 2.12 33.56 -29.91
C ASP A 86 1.57 32.68 -31.05
N GLU A 87 0.23 32.70 -31.09
CA GLU A 87 -0.78 32.51 -32.15
C GLU A 87 -0.84 31.25 -33.04
N GLY A 88 -2.01 30.61 -33.01
CA GLY A 88 -2.45 29.64 -34.02
C GLY A 88 -3.79 29.00 -33.71
N GLU A 89 -4.88 29.72 -34.00
CA GLU A 89 -6.26 29.19 -33.94
C GLU A 89 -6.45 27.97 -34.87
N GLY A 90 -7.24 27.00 -34.39
CA GLY A 90 -8.09 26.20 -35.26
C GLY A 90 -7.91 24.68 -35.19
N TRP A 91 -8.43 24.03 -34.14
CA TRP A 91 -9.01 22.69 -34.27
C TRP A 91 -10.35 22.60 -33.54
N SER A 92 -11.35 22.33 -34.36
CA SER A 92 -12.76 22.20 -34.07
C SER A 92 -13.08 20.89 -33.35
N GLY A 93 -13.95 20.97 -32.33
CA GLY A 93 -14.92 19.93 -32.02
C GLY A 93 -14.38 18.62 -31.45
N SER A 94 -13.78 18.66 -30.26
CA SER A 94 -13.91 17.55 -29.32
C SER A 94 -15.05 17.92 -28.38
N ASP A 95 -16.09 17.08 -28.32
CA ASP A 95 -17.03 17.09 -27.20
C ASP A 95 -16.21 17.05 -25.91
N TYR A 96 -16.04 18.20 -25.27
CA TYR A 96 -15.59 18.29 -23.90
C TYR A 96 -16.77 17.86 -23.04
N SER A 97 -17.02 16.55 -22.95
CA SER A 97 -17.75 16.03 -21.81
C SER A 97 -16.83 16.21 -20.61
N ASP A 98 -16.98 17.32 -19.91
CA ASP A 98 -16.39 17.65 -18.62
C ASP A 98 -16.91 16.71 -17.50
N ASP A 99 -17.24 15.45 -17.83
CA ASP A 99 -17.36 14.37 -16.85
C ASP A 99 -15.94 14.08 -16.39
N ALA A 100 -15.50 14.89 -15.43
CA ALA A 100 -14.26 14.71 -14.71
C ALA A 100 -14.10 13.23 -14.37
N ASP A 101 -13.05 12.61 -14.89
CA ASP A 101 -12.70 11.23 -14.58
C ASP A 101 -12.74 11.03 -13.07
N ALA A 102 -13.78 10.36 -12.60
CA ALA A 102 -14.01 10.08 -11.19
C ALA A 102 -13.68 8.62 -10.86
N SER A 103 -13.09 7.87 -11.80
CA SER A 103 -12.70 6.46 -11.61
C SER A 103 -11.72 6.28 -10.45
N TRP A 104 -10.90 7.31 -10.19
CA TRP A 104 -9.99 7.35 -9.05
C TRP A 104 -10.72 7.24 -7.71
N LYS A 105 -11.99 7.68 -7.58
CA LYS A 105 -12.77 7.54 -6.33
C LYS A 105 -13.02 6.08 -6.00
N VAL A 106 -13.35 5.28 -7.01
CA VAL A 106 -13.57 3.83 -6.88
C VAL A 106 -12.26 3.14 -6.52
N ARG A 107 -11.15 3.47 -7.20
CA ARG A 107 -9.82 2.92 -6.85
C ARG A 107 -9.41 3.29 -5.43
N ARG A 108 -9.58 4.56 -5.03
CA ARG A 108 -9.29 5.05 -3.67
C ARG A 108 -10.09 4.29 -2.61
N ALA A 109 -11.40 4.15 -2.80
CA ALA A 109 -12.26 3.42 -1.87
C ALA A 109 -11.89 1.93 -1.78
N ALA A 110 -11.51 1.31 -2.90
CA ALA A 110 -11.03 -0.08 -2.91
C ALA A 110 -9.75 -0.27 -2.06
N VAL A 111 -8.79 0.66 -2.16
CA VAL A 111 -7.57 0.61 -1.32
C VAL A 111 -7.90 0.73 0.17
N LYS A 112 -8.87 1.58 0.54
CA LYS A 112 -9.33 1.71 1.93
C LYS A 112 -9.96 0.42 2.46
N VAL A 113 -10.74 -0.28 1.64
CA VAL A 113 -11.26 -1.61 1.99
C VAL A 113 -10.12 -2.58 2.32
N CYS A 114 -9.06 -2.60 1.49
CA CYS A 114 -7.88 -3.42 1.76
C CYS A 114 -7.17 -3.06 3.08
N ALA A 115 -7.01 -1.77 3.36
CA ALA A 115 -6.45 -1.29 4.62
C ALA A 115 -7.30 -1.69 5.84
N ALA A 116 -8.64 -1.60 5.72
CA ALA A 116 -9.58 -2.00 6.75
C ALA A 116 -9.51 -3.51 7.04
N VAL A 117 -9.50 -4.35 6.00
CA VAL A 117 -9.35 -5.82 6.14
C VAL A 117 -8.04 -6.18 6.86
N THR A 118 -6.95 -5.52 6.48
CA THR A 118 -5.64 -5.74 7.12
C THR A 118 -5.67 -5.35 8.60
N SER A 119 -6.18 -4.16 8.91
CA SER A 119 -6.27 -3.62 10.28
C SER A 119 -7.20 -4.43 11.19
N ALA A 120 -8.23 -5.05 10.62
CA ALA A 120 -9.16 -5.89 11.36
C ALA A 120 -8.50 -7.19 11.84
N GLY A 121 -7.42 -7.64 11.20
CA GLY A 121 -6.70 -8.87 11.58
C GLY A 121 -7.54 -10.13 11.37
N VAL A 122 -8.46 -10.11 10.40
CA VAL A 122 -9.41 -11.21 10.14
C VAL A 122 -8.88 -12.27 9.17
N LEU A 123 -7.76 -11.99 8.49
CA LEU A 123 -7.07 -12.90 7.58
C LEU A 123 -5.66 -13.19 8.09
N SER A 124 -5.06 -14.30 7.65
CA SER A 124 -3.64 -14.55 7.94
C SER A 124 -2.76 -13.54 7.20
N LEU A 125 -1.60 -13.21 7.77
CA LEU A 125 -0.68 -12.25 7.18
C LEU A 125 -0.24 -12.65 5.77
N ASN A 126 -0.04 -13.93 5.51
CA ASN A 126 0.30 -14.39 4.16
C ASN A 126 -0.82 -14.11 3.14
N HIS A 127 -2.09 -14.35 3.51
CA HIS A 127 -3.21 -13.97 2.64
C HIS A 127 -3.25 -12.46 2.41
N CYS A 128 -2.98 -11.64 3.43
CA CYS A 128 -2.88 -10.20 3.26
C CYS A 128 -1.72 -9.82 2.32
N ILE A 129 -0.55 -10.45 2.44
CA ILE A 129 0.58 -10.20 1.53
C ILE A 129 0.20 -10.53 0.08
N GLU A 130 -0.34 -11.72 -0.15
CA GLU A 130 -0.70 -12.19 -1.50
C GLU A 130 -1.82 -11.37 -2.13
N ARG A 131 -2.91 -11.14 -1.38
CA ARG A 131 -4.15 -10.56 -1.91
C ARG A 131 -4.18 -9.04 -1.86
N ILE A 132 -3.36 -8.41 -1.01
CA ILE A 132 -3.33 -6.96 -0.80
C ILE A 132 -1.94 -6.41 -1.10
N GLY A 133 -0.91 -6.94 -0.43
CA GLY A 133 0.46 -6.44 -0.55
C GLY A 133 1.00 -6.44 -1.98
N LEU A 134 1.04 -7.60 -2.63
CA LEU A 134 1.62 -7.72 -3.98
C LEU A 134 0.85 -6.89 -5.05
N PRO A 135 -0.49 -6.88 -5.09
CA PRO A 135 -1.24 -6.01 -5.99
C PRO A 135 -0.98 -4.52 -5.75
N LEU A 136 -0.94 -4.08 -4.49
CA LEU A 136 -0.69 -2.67 -4.14
C LEU A 136 0.75 -2.24 -4.44
N ILE A 137 1.74 -3.10 -4.23
CA ILE A 137 3.13 -2.83 -4.63
C ILE A 137 3.22 -2.60 -6.14
N SER A 138 2.57 -3.46 -6.92
CA SER A 138 2.53 -3.34 -8.38
C SER A 138 1.89 -2.01 -8.82
N ARG A 139 0.88 -1.55 -8.08
CA ARG A 139 0.15 -0.29 -8.32
C ARG A 139 0.70 0.94 -7.60
N ALA A 140 1.85 0.87 -6.96
CA ALA A 140 2.47 2.03 -6.31
C ALA A 140 2.83 3.18 -7.30
N ASN A 141 2.67 2.95 -8.62
CA ASN A 141 2.78 3.97 -9.66
C ASN A 141 1.47 4.68 -10.04
N GLU A 142 0.45 4.61 -9.20
CA GLU A 142 -0.84 5.27 -9.46
C GLU A 142 -0.69 6.75 -9.82
N ARG A 143 -1.50 7.18 -10.81
CA ARG A 143 -1.46 8.51 -11.43
C ARG A 143 -2.15 9.55 -10.54
N ASP A 144 -3.26 9.16 -9.93
CA ASP A 144 -3.99 10.03 -9.02
C ASP A 144 -3.31 10.07 -7.65
N GLU A 145 -2.96 11.29 -7.21
CA GLU A 145 -2.26 11.50 -5.95
C GLU A 145 -3.05 10.96 -4.75
N THR A 146 -4.38 11.15 -4.74
CA THR A 146 -5.22 10.75 -3.61
C THR A 146 -5.28 9.24 -3.48
N VAL A 147 -5.34 8.51 -4.59
CA VAL A 147 -5.27 7.04 -4.59
C VAL A 147 -3.89 6.58 -4.16
N ARG A 148 -2.82 7.21 -4.65
CA ARG A 148 -1.44 6.85 -4.31
C ARG A 148 -1.11 7.01 -2.83
N VAL A 149 -1.62 8.07 -2.19
CA VAL A 149 -1.52 8.27 -0.73
C VAL A 149 -2.17 7.11 0.03
N GLU A 150 -3.37 6.68 -0.39
CA GLU A 150 -4.04 5.54 0.24
C GLU A 150 -3.28 4.23 0.01
N ILE A 151 -2.66 4.04 -1.16
CA ILE A 151 -1.81 2.86 -1.43
C ILE A 151 -0.64 2.80 -0.44
N PHE A 152 0.02 3.94 -0.22
CA PHE A 152 1.11 4.01 0.76
C PHE A 152 0.63 3.74 2.18
N ALA A 153 -0.54 4.25 2.56
CA ALA A 153 -1.13 4.00 3.87
C ALA A 153 -1.50 2.52 4.07
N ALA A 154 -2.14 1.89 3.09
CA ALA A 154 -2.51 0.48 3.15
C ALA A 154 -1.29 -0.45 3.24
N LEU A 155 -0.23 -0.16 2.48
CA LEU A 155 1.04 -0.89 2.56
C LEU A 155 1.76 -0.66 3.91
N GLU A 156 1.71 0.56 4.44
CA GLU A 156 2.28 0.88 5.75
C GLU A 156 1.59 0.09 6.88
N ILE A 157 0.26 0.02 6.86
CA ILE A 157 -0.53 -0.80 7.80
C ILE A 157 -0.11 -2.27 7.70
N LEU A 158 -0.01 -2.82 6.49
CA LEU A 158 0.36 -4.21 6.28
C LEU A 158 1.76 -4.52 6.82
N PHE A 159 2.77 -3.75 6.42
CA PHE A 159 4.14 -3.98 6.84
C PHE A 159 4.35 -3.74 8.34
N SER A 160 3.67 -2.76 8.92
CA SER A 160 3.70 -2.54 10.38
C SER A 160 3.04 -3.68 11.15
N THR A 161 1.94 -4.24 10.61
CA THR A 161 1.27 -5.41 11.21
C THR A 161 2.19 -6.63 11.18
N ILE A 162 2.89 -6.87 10.07
CA ILE A 162 3.87 -7.97 9.96
C ILE A 162 5.04 -7.77 10.93
N ALA A 163 5.57 -6.55 11.05
CA ALA A 163 6.64 -6.26 11.99
C ALA A 163 6.20 -6.51 13.45
N GLY A 164 5.00 -6.04 13.84
CA GLY A 164 4.48 -6.24 15.18
C GLY A 164 4.19 -7.71 15.53
N ASP A 165 3.74 -8.52 14.56
CA ASP A 165 3.54 -9.96 14.75
C ASP A 165 4.86 -10.69 15.05
N ARG A 166 5.95 -10.28 14.38
CA ARG A 166 7.31 -10.81 14.64
C ARG A 166 7.82 -10.42 16.02
N GLU A 167 7.64 -9.17 16.43
CA GLU A 167 8.04 -8.69 17.77
C GLU A 167 7.29 -9.44 18.88
N ALA A 168 5.97 -9.61 18.73
CA ALA A 168 5.16 -10.36 19.69
C ALA A 168 5.61 -11.82 19.83
N HIS A 169 6.14 -12.42 18.76
CA HIS A 169 6.68 -13.79 18.80
C HIS A 169 8.03 -13.90 19.53
N LEU A 170 8.83 -12.83 19.56
CA LEU A 170 10.13 -12.78 20.26
C LEU A 170 9.96 -12.60 21.78
N ASP A 171 8.91 -11.92 22.21
CA ASP A 171 8.61 -11.64 23.63
C ASP A 171 7.86 -12.78 24.35
N THR A 172 7.59 -13.90 23.67
CA THR A 172 6.99 -15.07 24.33
C THR A 172 8.12 -15.82 25.05
N PRO A 173 8.19 -15.81 26.40
CA PRO A 173 9.26 -16.51 27.10
C PRO A 173 9.18 -18.00 26.75
N SER A 174 10.31 -18.54 26.32
CA SER A 174 10.57 -19.97 26.10
C SER A 174 10.56 -20.77 27.41
N ASP A 175 9.69 -20.41 28.35
CA ASP A 175 9.46 -21.15 29.57
C ASP A 175 8.55 -22.33 29.23
N GLU A 176 9.20 -23.47 28.99
CA GLU A 176 8.78 -24.85 29.29
C GLU A 176 7.30 -25.05 29.72
N VAL A 177 6.35 -24.76 28.84
CA VAL A 177 5.02 -25.37 28.91
C VAL A 177 4.90 -26.20 27.65
N MET A 178 4.93 -27.52 27.83
CA MET A 178 4.76 -28.55 26.80
C MET A 178 3.75 -28.10 25.75
N ALA A 179 4.22 -27.48 24.68
CA ALA A 179 3.40 -27.16 23.54
C ALA A 179 3.25 -28.49 22.80
N ASP A 180 2.09 -29.12 22.96
CA ASP A 180 1.79 -30.38 22.27
C ASP A 180 2.19 -30.24 20.80
N ALA A 181 2.80 -31.27 20.21
CA ALA A 181 3.43 -31.23 18.87
C ALA A 181 2.53 -30.63 17.76
N TYR A 182 1.21 -30.67 17.93
CA TYR A 182 0.24 -30.02 17.04
C TYR A 182 0.29 -28.48 17.06
N THR A 183 0.54 -27.88 18.23
CA THR A 183 0.62 -26.42 18.41
C THR A 183 1.94 -25.90 17.86
N GLU A 184 3.05 -26.61 18.08
CA GLU A 184 4.35 -26.29 17.48
C GLU A 184 4.34 -26.45 15.96
N ALA A 185 3.76 -27.54 15.44
CA ALA A 185 3.63 -27.77 14.01
C ALA A 185 2.81 -26.66 13.33
N ARG A 186 1.68 -26.24 13.93
CA ARG A 186 0.83 -25.16 13.42
C ARG A 186 1.53 -23.79 13.46
N HIS A 187 2.29 -23.48 14.51
CA HIS A 187 3.07 -22.24 14.58
C HIS A 187 4.21 -22.23 13.56
N ASN A 188 4.90 -23.37 13.38
CA ASN A 188 5.97 -23.51 12.40
C ASN A 188 5.41 -23.42 10.96
N GLU A 189 4.26 -24.02 10.68
CA GLU A 189 3.55 -23.85 9.40
C GLU A 189 3.15 -22.40 9.17
N ASN A 190 2.58 -21.69 10.15
CA ASN A 190 2.21 -20.28 9.98
C ASN A 190 3.45 -19.38 9.80
N SER A 191 4.54 -19.67 10.50
CA SER A 191 5.82 -18.94 10.41
C SER A 191 6.48 -19.15 9.04
N THR A 192 6.60 -20.40 8.58
CA THR A 192 7.14 -20.73 7.24
C THR A 192 6.31 -20.10 6.12
N VAL A 193 4.98 -20.12 6.23
CA VAL A 193 4.07 -19.51 5.25
C VAL A 193 4.20 -17.97 5.23
N VAL A 194 4.44 -17.31 6.36
CA VAL A 194 4.74 -15.86 6.39
C VAL A 194 6.12 -15.55 5.78
N VAL A 195 7.11 -16.43 5.97
CA VAL A 195 8.44 -16.30 5.34
C VAL A 195 8.32 -16.33 3.80
N ASP A 196 7.51 -17.22 3.24
CA ASP A 196 7.26 -17.27 1.80
C ASP A 196 6.61 -16.00 1.27
N GLY A 197 5.59 -15.47 1.98
CA GLY A 197 5.00 -14.18 1.66
C GLY A 197 6.03 -13.05 1.67
N LEU A 198 6.90 -12.99 2.69
CA LEU A 198 7.97 -12.00 2.76
C LEU A 198 9.00 -12.15 1.62
N ASN A 199 9.28 -13.37 1.17
CA ASN A 199 10.13 -13.60 0.01
C ASN A 199 9.50 -13.04 -1.28
N ALA A 200 8.17 -13.15 -1.43
CA ALA A 200 7.47 -12.51 -2.53
C ALA A 200 7.55 -10.96 -2.46
N VAL A 201 7.47 -10.39 -1.25
CA VAL A 201 7.70 -8.94 -1.05
C VAL A 201 9.13 -8.55 -1.42
N ARG A 202 10.14 -9.33 -0.99
CA ARG A 202 11.56 -9.10 -1.35
C ARG A 202 11.77 -9.08 -2.86
N ALA A 203 11.14 -10.00 -3.59
CA ALA A 203 11.22 -10.05 -5.04
C ALA A 203 10.67 -8.77 -5.71
N ARG A 204 9.70 -8.08 -5.09
CA ARG A 204 9.11 -6.83 -5.58
C ARG A 204 9.73 -5.57 -4.95
N LEU A 205 10.65 -5.72 -4.01
CA LEU A 205 11.25 -4.59 -3.30
C LEU A 205 11.96 -3.58 -4.24
N PRO A 206 12.73 -3.99 -5.27
CA PRO A 206 13.35 -3.04 -6.19
C PRO A 206 12.32 -2.13 -6.88
N LEU A 207 11.17 -2.69 -7.29
CA LEU A 207 10.07 -1.94 -7.89
C LEU A 207 9.52 -0.90 -6.89
N LEU A 208 9.22 -1.33 -5.66
CA LEU A 208 8.69 -0.43 -4.64
C LEU A 208 9.67 0.70 -4.29
N VAL A 209 10.95 0.38 -4.15
CA VAL A 209 12.01 1.36 -3.88
C VAL A 209 12.11 2.38 -5.01
N ARG A 210 12.02 1.94 -6.28
CA ARG A 210 11.99 2.84 -7.45
C ARG A 210 10.82 3.82 -7.40
N ARG A 211 9.67 3.41 -6.84
CA ARG A 211 8.49 4.30 -6.66
C ARG A 211 8.62 5.20 -5.42
N LEU A 212 9.23 4.73 -4.33
CA LEU A 212 9.32 5.48 -3.07
C LEU A 212 10.43 6.54 -3.03
N ARG A 213 11.55 6.32 -3.73
CA ARG A 213 12.65 7.28 -3.79
C ARG A 213 12.22 8.68 -4.27
N PRO A 214 11.60 8.84 -5.45
CA PRO A 214 11.15 10.15 -5.92
C PRO A 214 9.98 10.71 -5.09
N ALA A 215 9.18 9.84 -4.47
CA ALA A 215 8.05 10.26 -3.63
C ALA A 215 8.50 11.04 -2.38
N LEU A 216 9.70 10.76 -1.85
CA LEU A 216 10.27 11.50 -0.72
C LEU A 216 10.44 12.99 -1.02
N THR A 217 10.88 13.33 -2.23
CA THR A 217 11.14 14.71 -2.67
C THR A 217 9.96 15.32 -3.44
N SER A 218 8.78 14.69 -3.38
CA SER A 218 7.58 15.21 -4.04
C SER A 218 7.19 16.59 -3.49
N ARG A 219 6.67 17.46 -4.37
CA ARG A 219 6.07 18.75 -3.98
C ARG A 219 4.82 18.54 -3.12
N SER A 220 4.16 17.39 -3.23
CA SER A 220 3.04 17.02 -2.36
C SER A 220 3.54 16.57 -0.99
N SER A 221 3.18 17.33 0.04
CA SER A 221 3.46 17.00 1.44
C SER A 221 2.82 15.66 1.84
N SER A 222 1.65 15.33 1.30
CA SER A 222 0.93 14.07 1.59
C SER A 222 1.67 12.87 1.02
N ILE A 223 2.17 12.96 -0.22
CA ILE A 223 2.98 11.91 -0.84
C ILE A 223 4.31 11.74 -0.12
N ALA A 224 5.01 12.84 0.19
CA ALA A 224 6.27 12.78 0.91
C ALA A 224 6.10 12.18 2.32
N ALA A 225 5.05 12.57 3.05
CA ALA A 225 4.74 12.01 4.36
C ALA A 225 4.35 10.53 4.30
N GLY A 226 3.52 10.14 3.33
CA GLY A 226 3.13 8.75 3.09
C GLY A 226 4.34 7.87 2.74
N ALA A 227 5.24 8.37 1.88
CA ALA A 227 6.47 7.66 1.53
C ALA A 227 7.38 7.46 2.75
N LEU A 228 7.54 8.46 3.62
CA LEU A 228 8.34 8.35 4.85
C LEU A 228 7.75 7.29 5.81
N LYS A 229 6.43 7.28 6.01
CA LYS A 229 5.74 6.27 6.83
C LYS A 229 5.95 4.86 6.27
N LEU A 230 5.81 4.71 4.95
CA LEU A 230 6.01 3.42 4.28
C LEU A 230 7.47 2.95 4.33
N TRP A 231 8.44 3.86 4.17
CA TRP A 231 9.86 3.55 4.40
C TRP A 231 10.09 3.05 5.82
N ARG A 232 9.52 3.72 6.83
CA ARG A 232 9.62 3.26 8.22
C ARG A 232 9.05 1.86 8.40
N ALA A 233 7.87 1.58 7.87
CA ALA A 233 7.24 0.27 7.97
C ALA A 233 8.07 -0.83 7.28
N LEU A 234 8.66 -0.54 6.12
CA LEU A 234 9.58 -1.44 5.42
C LEU A 234 10.83 -1.78 6.23
N ILE A 235 11.40 -0.81 6.95
CA ILE A 235 12.58 -1.03 7.78
C ILE A 235 12.28 -1.99 8.92
N LEU A 236 11.13 -1.81 9.57
CA LEU A 236 10.71 -2.69 10.66
C LEU A 236 10.36 -4.10 10.14
N CYS A 237 9.75 -4.18 8.95
CA CYS A 237 9.36 -5.44 8.34
C CYS A 237 10.55 -6.23 7.76
N LEU A 238 11.50 -5.56 7.10
CA LEU A 238 12.64 -6.15 6.38
C LEU A 238 13.96 -5.43 6.72
N PRO A 239 14.42 -5.46 7.99
CA PRO A 239 15.54 -4.62 8.45
C PRO A 239 16.85 -4.92 7.71
N HIS A 240 17.15 -6.19 7.45
CA HIS A 240 18.38 -6.59 6.77
C HIS A 240 18.39 -6.24 5.28
N ASP A 241 17.25 -6.41 4.59
CA ASP A 241 17.13 -6.14 3.15
C ASP A 241 17.18 -4.63 2.85
N ILE A 242 16.64 -3.81 3.75
CA ILE A 242 16.53 -2.34 3.58
C ILE A 242 17.79 -1.60 4.05
N ALA A 243 18.57 -2.18 4.98
CA ALA A 243 19.72 -1.50 5.59
C ALA A 243 20.78 -0.96 4.60
N PRO A 244 21.15 -1.66 3.50
CA PRO A 244 22.08 -1.12 2.51
C PRO A 244 21.49 0.05 1.71
N LEU A 245 20.19 -0.02 1.39
CA LEU A 245 19.48 1.03 0.64
C LEU A 245 19.38 2.32 1.43
N LEU A 246 19.16 2.21 2.75
CA LEU A 246 19.09 3.39 3.62
C LEU A 246 20.40 4.12 3.79
N GLN A 247 21.55 3.43 3.80
CA GLN A 247 22.84 4.12 3.85
C GLN A 247 22.98 5.14 2.73
N GLN A 248 22.45 4.84 1.56
CA GLN A 248 22.44 5.73 0.40
C GLN A 248 21.44 6.87 0.55
N LEU A 249 20.33 6.67 1.28
CA LEU A 249 19.26 7.65 1.45
C LEU A 249 19.46 8.61 2.62
N VAL A 250 20.26 8.24 3.64
CA VAL A 250 20.50 9.06 4.84
C VAL A 250 20.91 10.51 4.50
N PRO A 251 21.86 10.78 3.58
CA PRO A 251 22.21 12.16 3.23
C PRO A 251 21.02 12.96 2.70
N ALA A 252 20.19 12.37 1.84
CA ALA A 252 19.00 13.02 1.30
C ALA A 252 17.96 13.29 2.40
N LEU A 253 17.71 12.32 3.29
CA LEU A 253 16.79 12.48 4.43
C LEU A 253 17.27 13.58 5.39
N VAL A 254 18.57 13.67 5.66
CA VAL A 254 19.14 14.73 6.50
C VAL A 254 18.96 16.11 5.85
N THR A 255 19.19 16.23 4.54
CA THR A 255 18.94 17.50 3.82
C THR A 255 17.46 17.86 3.86
N MET A 256 16.57 16.93 3.52
CA MET A 256 15.12 17.14 3.59
C MET A 256 14.66 17.57 4.99
N SER A 257 15.24 17.01 6.05
CA SER A 257 14.87 17.35 7.44
C SER A 257 15.09 18.83 7.80
N LYS A 258 15.97 19.52 7.07
CA LYS A 258 16.24 20.96 7.27
C LYS A 258 15.19 21.84 6.61
N GLU A 259 14.60 21.37 5.51
CA GLU A 259 13.76 22.16 4.60
C GLU A 259 12.26 21.82 4.72
N CYS A 260 11.92 20.66 5.29
CA CYS A 260 10.54 20.20 5.39
C CYS A 260 9.80 20.69 6.66
N ALA A 261 8.46 20.59 6.62
CA ALA A 261 7.58 20.86 7.75
C ALA A 261 7.85 19.93 8.95
N ILE A 262 7.45 20.37 10.15
CA ILE A 262 7.72 19.64 11.41
C ILE A 262 7.19 18.20 11.36
N GLU A 263 6.01 17.97 10.78
CA GLU A 263 5.42 16.64 10.64
C GLU A 263 6.33 15.68 9.87
N SER A 264 6.88 16.12 8.74
CA SER A 264 7.84 15.36 7.94
C SER A 264 9.16 15.15 8.68
N ARG A 265 9.62 16.13 9.48
CA ARG A 265 10.82 15.96 10.34
C ARG A 265 10.63 14.84 11.36
N VAL A 266 9.47 14.76 12.00
CA VAL A 266 9.14 13.68 12.94
C VAL A 266 9.19 12.32 12.24
N GLN A 267 8.66 12.22 11.01
CA GLN A 267 8.72 10.98 10.25
C GLN A 267 10.15 10.61 9.82
N ILE A 268 10.97 11.57 9.42
CA ILE A 268 12.40 11.34 9.10
C ILE A 268 13.15 10.81 10.33
N LEU A 269 12.94 11.41 11.50
CA LEU A 269 13.54 10.93 12.74
C LEU A 269 13.05 9.52 13.09
N ALA A 270 11.78 9.21 12.86
CA ALA A 270 11.24 7.88 13.07
C ALA A 270 11.85 6.84 12.12
N VAL A 271 12.12 7.20 10.86
CA VAL A 271 12.85 6.37 9.88
C VAL A 271 14.29 6.11 10.36
N ILE A 272 15.00 7.15 10.78
CA ILE A 272 16.38 7.02 11.29
C ILE A 272 16.41 6.17 12.55
N SER A 273 15.47 6.38 13.47
CA SER A 273 15.35 5.56 14.69
C SER A 273 15.09 4.10 14.37
N ALA A 274 14.14 3.80 13.48
CA ALA A 274 13.83 2.44 13.05
C ALA A 274 15.06 1.75 12.44
N TYR A 275 15.84 2.49 11.64
CA TYR A 275 17.07 2.00 11.05
C TYR A 275 18.17 1.69 12.07
N ILE A 276 18.33 2.53 13.10
CA ILE A 276 19.28 2.29 14.19
C ILE A 276 18.85 1.07 15.00
N SER A 277 17.57 0.98 15.37
CA SER A 277 17.03 -0.17 16.13
C SER A 277 17.06 -1.47 15.32
N GLY A 278 16.86 -1.42 14.01
CA GLY A 278 16.98 -2.60 13.13
C GLY A 278 18.42 -3.05 12.88
N ARG A 279 19.42 -2.25 13.29
CA ARG A 279 20.86 -2.52 13.16
C ARG A 279 21.52 -2.98 14.44
N THR A 280 20.88 -2.86 15.60
CA THR A 280 21.36 -3.58 16.78
C THR A 280 21.25 -5.06 16.46
N PRO A 281 22.37 -5.80 16.39
CA PRO A 281 22.27 -7.24 16.38
C PRO A 281 21.47 -7.60 17.63
N LEU A 282 20.36 -8.32 17.45
CA LEU A 282 19.92 -9.23 18.50
C LEU A 282 21.20 -9.96 18.90
N CYS A 283 21.64 -9.76 20.15
CA CYS A 283 22.87 -10.35 20.66
C CYS A 283 23.00 -11.77 20.12
N GLU A 284 24.18 -12.11 19.62
CA GLU A 284 24.63 -13.49 19.65
C GLU A 284 24.41 -14.00 21.09
N GLN A 285 23.32 -14.74 21.29
CA GLN A 285 23.04 -15.61 22.42
C GLN A 285 22.53 -16.92 21.86
#